data_AF-A0A4P8YLJ4-F1
#
_entry.id   AF-A0A4P8YLJ4-F1
#
_cell.length_a   1.000
_cell.length_b   1.000
_cell.length_c   1.000
_cell.angle_alpha   90.00
_cell.angle_beta   90.00
_cell.angle_gamma   90.00
#
_symmetry.space_group_name_H-M   'P 1'
#
loop_
_entity.id
_entity.type
_entity.pdbx_description
1 polymer ?
#
loop_
_entity_poly.entity_id
_entity_poly.type
_entity_poly.pdbx_seq_one_letter_code
_entity_poly.pdbx_strand_id
1 'polypeptide(L)' 'MSKWFSGMTANVKNFSENEQGVTAIEYALIAVAMATLLAAVLGDQTSGFLGALNDTFEAIKNAILSVTL' A
#
# COMPACT_ATOMS: atom_id res chain seq x y z
N MET A 1 -0.47 49.98 -4.30
CA MET A 1 0.38 49.02 -5.03
C MET A 1 0.66 47.73 -4.22
N SER A 2 -0.13 47.37 -3.19
CA SER A 2 0.10 46.19 -2.34
C SER A 2 -0.78 44.97 -2.67
N LYS A 3 -1.98 45.21 -3.23
CA LYS A 3 -2.96 44.13 -3.52
C LYS A 3 -2.47 43.16 -4.59
N TRP A 4 -1.80 43.68 -5.61
CA TRP A 4 -1.20 42.89 -6.69
C TRP A 4 -0.08 41.96 -6.19
N PHE A 5 0.80 42.48 -5.34
CA PHE A 5 1.91 41.70 -4.77
C PHE A 5 1.40 40.60 -3.82
N SER A 6 0.38 40.93 -3.02
CA SER A 6 -0.27 39.96 -2.12
C SER A 6 -0.95 38.82 -2.89
N GLY A 7 -1.64 39.12 -4.00
CA GLY A 7 -2.28 38.10 -4.83
C GLY A 7 -1.27 37.20 -5.53
N MET A 8 -0.15 37.74 -5.98
CA MET A 8 0.93 36.98 -6.61
C MET A 8 1.60 36.01 -5.63
N THR A 9 1.85 36.47 -4.40
CA THR A 9 2.43 35.62 -3.35
C THR A 9 1.47 34.50 -2.93
N ALA A 10 0.17 34.79 -2.84
CA ALA A 10 -0.85 33.80 -2.54
C ALA A 10 -0.96 32.73 -3.65
N ASN A 11 -0.87 33.12 -4.92
CA ASN A 11 -0.94 32.18 -6.04
C ASN A 11 0.28 31.26 -6.11
N VAL A 12 1.49 31.77 -5.82
CA VAL A 12 2.71 30.94 -5.76
C VAL A 12 2.64 29.98 -4.57
N LYS A 13 2.16 30.45 -3.42
CA LYS A 13 1.91 29.60 -2.26
C LYS A 13 0.91 28.49 -2.58
N ASN A 14 -0.23 28.86 -3.16
CA ASN A 14 -1.27 27.91 -3.55
C ASN A 14 -0.76 26.91 -4.59
N PHE A 15 0.11 27.31 -5.53
CA PHE A 15 0.73 26.40 -6.50
C PHE A 15 1.70 25.42 -5.85
N SER A 16 2.50 25.87 -4.87
CA SER A 16 3.42 25.00 -4.12
C SER A 16 2.69 24.05 -3.16
N GLU A 17 1.56 24.49 -2.60
CA GLU A 17 0.69 23.69 -1.75
C GLU A 17 -0.34 22.88 -2.57
N ASN A 18 -0.31 22.99 -3.89
CA ASN A 18 -1.25 22.29 -4.76
C ASN A 18 -0.81 20.85 -4.97
N GLU A 19 -1.36 19.94 -4.17
CA GLU A 19 -1.24 18.49 -4.39
C GLU A 19 -2.27 17.95 -5.40
N GLN A 20 -3.12 18.81 -5.98
CA GLN A 20 -4.08 18.40 -7.02
C GLN A 20 -3.33 18.03 -8.29
N GLY A 21 -3.08 16.73 -8.46
CA GLY A 21 -2.29 16.20 -9.56
C GLY A 21 -0.83 15.98 -9.22
N VAL A 22 -0.49 15.63 -7.96
CA VAL A 22 0.72 14.82 -7.68
C VAL A 22 0.80 13.78 -8.80
N THR A 23 1.92 13.77 -9.50
CA THR A 23 1.96 13.27 -10.87
C THR A 23 1.59 11.79 -10.87
N ALA A 24 0.87 11.35 -11.91
CA ALA A 24 0.52 9.95 -12.06
C ALA A 24 1.75 9.01 -12.01
N ILE A 25 2.94 9.54 -12.32
CA ILE A 25 4.22 8.83 -12.26
C ILE A 25 4.69 8.63 -10.80
N GLU A 26 4.52 9.62 -9.92
CA GLU A 26 4.90 9.51 -8.51
C GLU A 26 4.00 8.52 -7.76
N TYR A 27 2.68 8.59 -7.99
CA TYR A 27 1.76 7.60 -7.43
C TYR A 27 1.99 6.20 -8.02
N ALA A 28 2.34 6.09 -9.30
CA ALA A 28 2.71 4.80 -9.88
C ALA A 28 3.96 4.22 -9.21
N LEU A 29 4.97 5.04 -8.91
CA LEU A 29 6.17 4.61 -8.21
C LEU A 29 5.86 4.15 -6.77
N ILE A 30 5.04 4.90 -6.04
CA ILE A 30 4.59 4.52 -4.70
C ILE A 30 3.79 3.21 -4.75
N ALA A 31 2.92 3.03 -5.73
CA ALA A 31 2.16 1.80 -5.91
C ALA A 31 3.06 0.58 -6.16
N VAL A 32 4.10 0.73 -6.98
CA VAL A 32 5.11 -0.32 -7.19
C VAL A 32 5.84 -0.64 -5.88
N ALA A 33 6.31 0.38 -5.15
CA ALA A 33 6.98 0.18 -3.87
C ALA A 33 6.09 -0.58 -2.87
N MET A 34 4.82 -0.18 -2.72
CA MET A 34 3.85 -0.85 -1.86
C MET A 34 3.58 -2.29 -2.30
N ALA A 35 3.43 -2.54 -3.61
CA ALA A 35 3.22 -3.88 -4.14
C ALA A 35 4.40 -4.81 -3.84
N THR A 36 5.65 -4.33 -3.98
CA THR A 36 6.84 -5.14 -3.67
C THR A 36 6.95 -5.48 -2.19
N LEU A 37 6.66 -4.53 -1.29
CA LEU A 37 6.66 -4.77 0.15
C LEU A 37 5.56 -5.75 0.55
N LEU A 38 4.36 -5.60 -0.01
CA LEU A 38 3.25 -6.53 0.23
C LEU A 38 3.60 -7.93 -0.29
N ALA A 39 4.19 -8.05 -1.47
CA ALA A 39 4.62 -9.35 -1.99
C ALA A 39 5.67 -10.02 -1.09
N ALA A 40 6.62 -9.26 -0.55
CA ALA A 40 7.64 -9.78 0.35
C ALA A 40 7.07 -10.24 1.71
N VAL A 41 6.10 -9.51 2.27
CA VAL A 41 5.47 -9.85 3.56
C VAL A 41 4.46 -10.98 3.42
N LEU A 42 3.61 -10.92 2.39
CA LEU A 42 2.61 -11.95 2.13
C LEU A 42 3.27 -13.28 1.79
N GLY A 43 4.42 -13.26 1.10
CA GLY A 43 5.13 -14.46 0.70
C GLY A 43 4.33 -15.26 -0.32
N ASP A 44 4.47 -16.58 -0.27
CA ASP A 44 3.80 -17.52 -1.16
C ASP A 44 3.02 -18.59 -0.36
N GLN A 45 2.60 -19.68 -1.00
CA GLN A 45 1.81 -20.72 -0.34
C GLN A 45 2.59 -21.53 0.69
N THR A 46 3.92 -21.38 0.76
CA THR A 46 4.81 -22.15 1.64
C THR A 46 5.69 -21.26 2.54
N SER A 47 5.67 -19.95 2.34
CA SER A 47 6.49 -18.98 3.08
C SER A 47 5.75 -17.68 3.35
N GLY A 48 6.24 -16.89 4.31
CA GLY A 48 5.60 -15.63 4.70
C GLY A 48 4.23 -15.82 5.35
N PHE A 49 3.40 -14.78 5.32
CA PHE A 49 2.09 -14.79 5.98
C PHE A 49 1.11 -15.80 5.35
N LEU A 50 1.12 -15.95 4.03
CA LEU A 50 0.24 -16.88 3.33
C LEU A 50 0.60 -18.34 3.62
N GLY A 51 1.89 -18.69 3.71
CA GLY A 51 2.34 -20.01 4.14
C GLY A 51 1.88 -20.34 5.56
N ALA A 52 2.06 -19.42 6.51
CA ALA A 52 1.60 -19.64 7.89
C ALA A 52 0.07 -19.85 7.98
N LEU A 53 -0.72 -19.09 7.22
CA LEU A 53 -2.16 -19.31 7.10
C LEU A 53 -2.48 -20.70 6.56
N ASN A 54 -1.78 -21.12 5.50
CA ASN A 54 -1.95 -22.44 4.90
C ASN A 54 -1.67 -23.57 5.89
N ASP A 55 -0.54 -23.50 6.61
CA ASP A 55 -0.15 -24.47 7.63
C ASP A 55 -1.23 -24.57 8.73
N THR A 56 -1.78 -23.43 9.13
CA THR A 56 -2.83 -23.39 10.17
C THR A 56 -4.10 -24.07 9.68
N PHE A 57 -4.52 -23.81 8.44
CA PHE A 57 -5.69 -24.46 7.84
C PHE A 57 -5.47 -25.97 7.62
N GLU A 58 -4.27 -26.38 7.23
CA GLU A 58 -3.92 -27.80 7.10
C GLU A 58 -3.96 -28.51 8.45
N ALA A 59 -3.45 -27.88 9.51
CA ALA A 59 -3.54 -28.41 10.87
C ALA A 59 -5.00 -28.58 11.31
N ILE A 60 -5.87 -27.59 11.04
CA ILE A 60 -7.30 -27.68 11.35
C ILE A 60 -7.96 -28.82 10.57
N LYS A 61 -7.68 -28.92 9.26
CA LYS A 61 -8.19 -30.00 8.41
C LYS A 61 -7.79 -31.37 8.96
N ASN A 62 -6.52 -31.53 9.34
CA ASN A 62 -6.01 -32.79 9.89
C ASN A 62 -6.64 -33.13 11.24
N ALA A 63 -6.86 -32.14 12.11
CA ALA A 63 -7.56 -32.34 13.37
C ALA A 63 -9.01 -32.81 13.17
N ILE A 64 -9.72 -32.25 12.19
CA ILE A 64 -11.09 -32.67 11.85
C ILE A 64 -11.10 -34.10 11.31
N LEU A 65 -10.18 -34.44 10.40
CA LEU A 65 -10.08 -35.78 9.83
C LEU A 65 -9.73 -36.82 10.89
N SER A 66 -8.83 -36.49 11.83
CA SER A 66 -8.43 -37.37 12.93
C SER A 66 -9.57 -37.68 13.91
N VAL A 67 -10.61 -36.86 13.99
CA VAL A 67 -11.78 -37.11 14.84
C VAL A 67 -12.86 -37.90 14.09
N THR A 68 -12.85 -37.87 12.76
CA THR A 68 -13.89 -38.47 11.91
C THR A 68 -13.59 -39.93 11.53
N LEU A 69 -12.33 -40.34 11.59
CA LEU A 69 -11.86 -41.72 11.40
C LEU A 69 -11.67 -42.40 12.75
#